data_AF-A0A8J6XYT8-F1
#
_entry.id   AF-A0A8J6XYT8-F1
#
_cell.length_a   1.000
_cell.length_b   1.000
_cell.length_c   1.000
_cell.angle_alpha   90.00
_cell.angle_beta   90.00
_cell.angle_gamma   90.00
#
_symmetry.space_group_name_H-M   'P 1'
#
loop_
_entity.id
_entity.type
_entity.pdbx_description
1 polymer ?
#
loop_
_entity_poly.entity_id
_entity_poly.type
_entity_poly.pdbx_seq_one_letter_code
_entity_poly.pdbx_strand_id
1 'polypeptide(L)'
;MFDRSIERRDARFQPVRLLVLAFTIAFCAPMVFSQNIQKSDPRSSRGLIRNLPQAFQGYTIVSPLRSTNTFLVDMKGEVVHTWKGSYTP
;
A
#
# COMPACT_ATOMS: atom_id res chain seq x y z
N MET A 1 17.14 -45.99 -55.22
CA MET A 1 16.06 -47.00 -55.17
C MET A 1 14.86 -46.33 -54.51
N PHE A 2 13.81 -46.04 -55.29
CA PHE A 2 12.41 -45.63 -54.99
C PHE A 2 12.15 -44.75 -53.74
N ASP A 3 11.43 -43.63 -53.78
CA ASP A 3 10.14 -43.44 -54.46
C ASP A 3 9.83 -41.93 -54.62
N ARG A 4 9.44 -41.52 -55.84
CA ARG A 4 8.60 -40.33 -56.08
C ARG A 4 7.20 -40.88 -56.27
N SER A 5 6.28 -40.59 -55.35
CA SER A 5 4.82 -40.54 -55.51
C SER A 5 4.28 -40.58 -54.09
N ILE A 6 3.68 -39.53 -53.55
CA ILE A 6 2.23 -39.37 -53.41
C ILE A 6 2.17 -38.29 -52.31
N GLU A 7 1.40 -37.21 -52.33
CA GLU A 7 0.45 -36.64 -53.25
C GLU A 7 0.03 -35.35 -52.55
N ARG A 8 -0.07 -34.26 -53.29
CA ARG A 8 -0.76 -33.06 -52.82
C ARG A 8 -2.20 -33.43 -52.51
N ARG A 9 -2.70 -33.16 -51.30
CA ARG A 9 -4.10 -32.78 -51.08
C ARG A 9 -4.19 -31.79 -49.92
N ASP A 10 -4.11 -30.53 -50.32
CA ASP A 10 -4.97 -29.41 -49.97
C ASP A 10 -5.95 -29.59 -48.80
N ALA A 11 -5.97 -28.51 -48.02
CA ALA A 11 -7.15 -27.89 -47.45
C ALA A 11 -7.97 -28.73 -46.45
N ARG A 12 -7.95 -28.27 -45.20
CA ARG A 12 -9.15 -27.70 -44.56
C ARG A 12 -8.73 -27.09 -43.22
N PHE A 13 -8.29 -25.83 -43.28
CA PHE A 13 -8.32 -24.92 -42.14
C PHE A 13 -9.75 -24.95 -41.56
N GLN A 14 -9.93 -25.57 -40.40
CA GLN A 14 -11.22 -25.65 -39.70
C GLN A 14 -11.36 -24.38 -38.83
N PRO A 15 -12.18 -23.38 -39.22
CA PRO A 15 -12.28 -22.09 -38.48
C PRO A 15 -12.90 -22.24 -37.09
N VAL A 16 -13.50 -23.41 -36.80
CA VAL A 16 -14.20 -23.69 -35.53
C VAL A 16 -13.22 -23.77 -34.34
N ARG A 17 -11.95 -24.11 -34.56
CA ARG A 17 -10.95 -24.16 -33.47
C ARG A 17 -10.46 -22.78 -33.02
N LEU A 18 -10.55 -21.75 -33.86
CA LEU A 18 -10.16 -20.38 -33.48
C LEU A 18 -11.25 -19.69 -32.63
N LEU A 19 -12.52 -20.09 -32.81
CA LEU A 19 -13.67 -19.44 -32.18
C LEU A 19 -13.87 -19.87 -30.71
N VAL A 20 -13.49 -21.10 -30.35
CA VAL A 20 -13.61 -21.60 -28.96
C VAL A 20 -12.57 -20.99 -28.01
N LEU A 21 -11.40 -20.59 -28.53
CA LEU A 21 -10.33 -19.99 -27.72
C LEU A 21 -10.58 -18.50 -27.41
N ALA A 22 -11.42 -17.82 -28.19
CA ALA A 22 -11.81 -16.44 -27.96
C ALA A 22 -12.88 -16.29 -26.85
N PHE A 23 -13.63 -17.35 -26.54
CA PHE A 23 -14.76 -17.27 -25.61
C PHE A 23 -14.39 -17.54 -24.13
N THR A 24 -13.24 -18.14 -23.84
CA THR A 24 -12.78 -18.40 -22.46
C THR A 24 -12.00 -17.25 -21.82
N ILE A 25 -11.54 -16.26 -22.58
CA ILE A 25 -10.91 -15.04 -22.04
C ILE A 25 -11.97 -14.02 -21.57
N ALA A 26 -13.21 -14.14 -22.04
CA ALA A 26 -14.26 -13.14 -21.81
C ALA A 26 -15.02 -13.28 -20.48
N PHE A 27 -14.88 -14.38 -19.73
CA PHE A 27 -15.75 -14.66 -18.59
C PHE A 27 -15.06 -14.99 -17.25
N CYS A 28 -13.74 -14.75 -17.15
CA CYS A 28 -13.00 -14.96 -15.91
C CYS A 28 -11.92 -13.89 -15.68
N ALA A 29 -12.18 -12.64 -16.10
CA ALA A 29 -11.54 -11.51 -15.45
C ALA A 29 -12.45 -11.17 -14.25
N PRO A 30 -12.02 -11.50 -13.03
CA PRO A 30 -12.84 -11.36 -11.86
C PRO A 30 -13.31 -9.92 -11.76
N MET A 31 -14.47 -9.78 -11.15
CA MET A 31 -14.85 -8.67 -10.29
C MET A 31 -13.65 -8.31 -9.38
N VAL A 32 -12.64 -7.66 -9.95
CA VAL A 32 -11.62 -6.95 -9.20
C VAL A 32 -12.43 -5.84 -8.59
N PHE A 33 -12.84 -6.08 -7.34
CA PHE A 33 -13.30 -5.05 -6.42
C PHE A 33 -12.51 -3.80 -6.79
N SER A 34 -13.21 -2.84 -7.40
CA SER A 34 -12.65 -1.54 -7.63
C SER A 34 -12.43 -1.00 -6.23
N GLN A 35 -11.23 -1.24 -5.69
CA GLN A 35 -10.77 -0.51 -4.54
C GLN A 35 -10.71 0.91 -5.05
N ASN A 36 -11.77 1.66 -4.77
CA ASN A 36 -11.71 3.10 -4.68
C ASN A 36 -10.75 3.38 -3.51
N ILE A 37 -9.45 3.12 -3.71
CA ILE A 37 -8.40 3.69 -2.90
C ILE A 37 -8.49 5.14 -3.28
N GLN A 38 -9.29 5.87 -2.50
CA GLN A 38 -9.41 7.29 -2.59
C GLN A 38 -7.98 7.81 -2.43
N LYS A 39 -7.35 8.14 -3.55
CA LYS A 39 -5.98 8.64 -3.62
C LYS A 39 -5.99 9.88 -2.72
N SER A 40 -5.49 9.73 -1.49
CA SER A 40 -5.43 10.85 -0.56
C SER A 40 -4.56 11.90 -1.23
N ASP A 41 -5.16 13.02 -1.59
CA ASP A 41 -4.42 14.14 -2.17
C ASP A 41 -3.32 14.51 -1.16
N PRO A 42 -2.04 14.51 -1.53
CA PRO A 42 -0.98 14.99 -0.64
C PRO A 42 -1.19 16.45 -0.20
N ARG A 43 -2.08 17.20 -0.87
CA ARG A 43 -2.52 18.54 -0.48
C ARG A 43 -3.75 18.58 0.42
N SER A 44 -4.42 17.45 0.64
CA SER A 44 -5.47 17.34 1.66
C SER A 44 -4.83 17.31 3.04
N SER A 45 -4.26 18.45 3.45
CA SER A 45 -3.85 18.69 4.83
C SER A 45 -5.12 18.59 5.67
N ARG A 46 -5.36 17.42 6.26
CA ARG A 46 -6.47 17.22 7.19
C ARG A 46 -6.03 17.78 8.54
N GLY A 47 -6.83 18.70 9.07
CA GLY A 47 -6.51 19.43 10.29
C GLY A 47 -5.50 20.56 10.05
N LEU A 48 -5.31 21.41 11.05
CA LEU A 48 -4.43 22.57 10.95
C LEU A 48 -3.10 22.28 11.67
N ILE A 49 -2.02 22.16 10.91
CA ILE A 49 -0.66 22.15 11.44
C ILE A 49 -0.05 23.53 11.17
N ARG A 50 0.15 24.34 12.21
CA ARG A 50 0.80 25.65 12.11
C ARG A 50 2.14 25.61 12.85
N ASN A 51 3.22 25.68 12.08
CA ASN A 51 4.56 25.93 12.62
C ASN A 51 4.85 27.43 12.52
N LEU A 52 4.44 28.20 13.52
CA LEU A 52 4.72 29.63 13.63
C LEU A 52 6.09 29.86 14.27
N PRO A 53 6.72 31.04 14.12
CA PRO A 53 8.01 31.33 14.76
C PRO A 53 8.04 31.17 16.29
N GLN A 54 6.88 31.25 16.96
CA GLN A 54 6.73 31.03 18.40
C GLN A 54 6.54 29.56 18.77
N ALA A 55 6.42 28.65 17.81
CA ALA A 55 6.33 27.22 18.07
C ALA A 55 7.65 26.71 18.64
N PHE A 56 7.56 25.87 19.67
CA PHE A 56 8.74 25.23 20.24
C PHE A 56 9.37 24.28 19.21
N GLN A 57 10.71 24.17 19.23
CA GLN A 57 11.46 23.30 18.31
C GLN A 57 11.09 21.81 18.40
N GLY A 58 10.53 21.40 19.53
CA GLY A 58 10.11 20.03 19.79
C GLY A 58 10.30 19.68 21.26
N TYR A 59 9.51 18.72 21.74
CA TYR A 59 9.68 18.10 23.04
C TYR A 59 9.48 16.60 22.90
N THR A 60 10.17 15.85 23.74
CA THR A 60 10.02 14.39 23.83
C THR A 60 9.35 14.03 25.14
N ILE A 61 8.28 13.23 25.07
CA ILE A 61 7.67 12.62 26.26
C ILE A 61 8.34 11.27 26.49
N VAL A 62 8.89 11.07 27.69
CA VAL A 62 9.51 9.81 28.11
C VAL A 62 8.71 9.25 29.28
N SER A 63 8.21 8.02 29.12
CA SER A 63 7.49 7.29 30.16
C SER A 63 8.15 5.93 30.38
N PRO A 64 9.10 5.81 31.32
CA PRO A 64 9.86 4.57 31.51
C PRO A 64 8.98 3.45 32.06
N LEU A 65 9.14 2.22 31.53
CA LEU A 65 8.33 1.05 31.88
C LEU A 65 8.34 0.68 33.38
N ARG A 66 9.37 1.06 34.14
CA ARG A 66 9.51 0.74 35.57
C ARG A 66 9.37 1.96 36.48
N SER A 67 8.81 3.04 35.98
CA SER A 67 8.65 4.31 36.69
C SER A 67 7.18 4.75 36.63
N THR A 68 6.69 5.38 37.69
CA THR A 68 5.40 6.07 37.66
C THR A 68 5.52 7.55 37.26
N ASN A 69 6.74 8.01 36.99
CA ASN A 69 7.02 9.36 36.51
C ASN A 69 7.10 9.40 34.99
N THR A 70 6.48 10.43 34.40
CA THR A 70 6.58 10.81 32.99
C THR A 70 7.32 12.13 32.89
N PHE A 71 8.24 12.25 31.93
CA PHE A 71 9.10 13.41 31.75
C PHE A 71 8.82 14.10 30.41
N LEU A 72 8.86 15.43 30.41
CA LEU A 72 8.97 16.23 29.19
C LEU A 72 10.42 16.69 29.06
N VAL A 73 11.05 16.32 27.95
CA VAL A 73 12.46 16.60 27.67
C VAL A 73 12.55 17.57 26.51
N ASP A 74 13.33 18.62 26.65
CA ASP A 74 13.60 19.59 25.57
C ASP A 74 14.66 19.09 24.58
N MET A 75 14.98 19.90 23.58
CA MET A 75 15.96 19.57 22.54
C MET A 75 17.41 19.53 23.03
N LYS A 76 17.71 20.03 24.24
CA LYS A 76 19.03 19.94 24.89
C LYS A 76 19.15 18.69 25.77
N GLY A 77 18.06 17.93 25.94
CA GLY A 77 18.02 16.79 26.85
C GLY A 77 17.66 17.17 28.30
N GLU A 78 17.20 18.39 28.54
CA GLU A 78 16.83 18.86 29.87
C GLU A 78 15.37 18.50 30.20
N VAL A 79 15.13 18.06 31.43
CA VAL A 79 13.76 17.82 31.93
C VAL A 79 13.12 19.15 32.26
N VAL A 80 12.18 19.58 31.43
CA VAL A 80 11.44 20.84 31.61
C VAL A 80 10.12 20.64 32.36
N HIS A 81 9.62 19.41 32.44
CA HIS A 81 8.43 19.08 33.22
C HIS A 81 8.43 17.61 33.69
N THR A 82 7.77 17.34 34.82
CA THR A 82 7.58 15.99 35.36
C THR A 82 6.16 15.81 35.86
N TRP A 83 5.48 14.78 35.37
CA TRP A 83 4.20 14.31 35.90
C TRP A 83 4.42 13.09 36.79
N LYS A 84 3.78 13.07 37.96
CA LYS A 84 3.75 11.90 38.84
C LYS A 84 2.42 11.16 38.66
N GLY A 85 2.48 9.90 38.28
CA GLY A 85 1.34 8.99 38.24
C GLY A 85 1.34 8.00 39.40
N SER A 86 0.26 7.21 39.50
CA SER A 86 0.12 6.15 40.50
C SER A 86 0.49 4.76 39.98
N TYR A 87 0.66 4.61 38.67
CA TYR A 87 0.89 3.33 38.00
C TYR A 87 2.02 3.46 36.99
N THR A 88 2.68 2.35 36.70
CA THR A 88 3.64 2.25 35.59
C THR A 88 2.88 2.17 34.26
N PRO A 89 3.49 2.62 33.14
CA PRO A 89 2.92 2.47 31.81
C PRO A 89 2.63 1.03 31.40
#